data_AF-A0A4Y8LKS5-F1
#
_entry.id   AF-A0A4Y8LKS5-F1
#
_cell.length_a   1.000
_cell.length_b   1.000
_cell.length_c   1.000
_cell.angle_alpha   90.00
_cell.angle_beta   90.00
_cell.angle_gamma   90.00
#
_symmetry.space_group_name_H-M   'P 1'
#
loop_
_entity.id
_entity.type
_entity.pdbx_description
1 polymer ?
#
loop_
_entity_poly.entity_id
_entity_poly.type
_entity_poly.pdbx_seq_one_letter_code
_entity_poly.pdbx_strand_id
1 'polypeptide(L)' 'MEKTIISEWNDENTHPRVRRRPEEKYQITIQLIRQSDLNEEEQYVLIDYLDMLFQQNFNN' A
#
# COMPACT_ATOMS: atom_id res chain seq x y z
N MET A 1 -9.34 8.74 -3.24
CA MET A 1 -8.84 7.36 -3.14
C MET A 1 -7.38 7.36 -2.69
N GLU A 2 -6.49 8.03 -3.41
CA GLU A 2 -5.05 8.16 -3.07
C GLU A 2 -4.79 8.63 -1.63
N LYS A 3 -5.42 9.73 -1.20
CA LYS A 3 -5.27 10.24 0.18
C LYS A 3 -5.64 9.20 1.24
N THR A 4 -6.63 8.35 0.97
CA THR A 4 -7.04 7.27 1.87
C THR A 4 -5.97 6.18 1.92
N ILE A 5 -5.42 5.78 0.77
CA ILE A 5 -4.34 4.79 0.69
C ILE A 5 -3.09 5.28 1.45
N ILE A 6 -2.70 6.54 1.24
CA ILE A 6 -1.55 7.15 1.92
C ILE A 6 -1.77 7.20 3.44
N SER A 7 -2.97 7.59 3.89
CA SER A 7 -3.31 7.64 5.32
C SER A 7 -3.26 6.25 5.98
N GLU A 8 -3.71 5.21 5.28
CA GLU A 8 -3.63 3.81 5.73
C GLU A 8 -2.19 3.28 5.79
N TRP A 9 -1.33 3.70 4.86
CA TRP A 9 0.11 3.40 4.88
C TRP A 9 0.87 4.15 5.97
N ASN A 10 0.51 5.41 6.23
CA ASN A 10 0.96 6.15 7.41
C ASN A 10 0.38 5.60 8.72
N ASP A 11 -0.60 4.69 8.60
CA ASP A 11 -1.25 4.01 9.72
C ASP A 11 -1.76 5.02 10.76
N GLU A 12 -2.37 6.09 10.23
CA GLU A 12 -2.74 7.30 10.96
C GLU A 12 -3.76 7.04 12.06
N ASN A 13 -4.62 6.04 11.85
CA ASN A 13 -5.70 5.65 12.76
C ASN A 13 -5.29 4.61 13.82
N THR A 14 -4.01 4.23 13.86
CA THR A 14 -3.48 3.24 14.80
C THR A 14 -2.69 3.91 15.93
N HIS A 15 -2.78 3.36 17.14
CA HIS A 15 -2.05 3.89 18.30
C HIS A 15 -0.53 3.95 18.01
N PRO A 16 0.18 5.06 18.31
CA PRO A 16 1.57 5.28 17.86
C PRO A 16 2.55 4.15 18.20
N ARG A 17 2.35 3.48 19.33
CA ARG A 17 3.22 2.39 19.82
C ARG A 17 3.13 1.08 19.01
N VAL A 18 2.10 0.92 18.19
CA VAL A 18 1.89 -0.28 17.37
C VAL A 18 1.80 0.06 15.88
N ARG A 19 2.12 1.31 15.53
CA ARG A 19 2.08 1.81 14.17
C ARG A 19 3.14 1.09 13.32
N ARG A 20 2.71 0.51 12.20
CA ARG A 20 3.63 -0.05 11.20
C ARG A 20 4.23 1.05 10.34
N ARG A 21 5.41 0.79 9.80
CA ARG A 21 6.01 1.72 8.85
C ARG A 21 5.29 1.65 7.50
N PRO A 22 5.28 2.74 6.71
CA PRO A 22 4.70 2.74 5.37
C PRO A 22 5.24 1.60 4.49
N GLU A 23 6.52 1.28 4.55
CA GLU A 23 7.13 0.18 3.79
C GLU A 23 6.52 -1.17 4.15
N GLU A 24 6.28 -1.42 5.44
CA GLU A 24 5.69 -2.68 5.91
C GLU A 24 4.24 -2.80 5.44
N LYS A 25 3.47 -1.70 5.53
CA LYS A 25 2.10 -1.65 5.04
C LYS A 25 2.03 -1.85 3.53
N TYR A 26 2.93 -1.20 2.78
CA TYR A 26 3.05 -1.38 1.33
C TYR A 26 3.31 -2.86 0.97
N GLN A 27 4.31 -3.50 1.58
CA GLN A 27 4.61 -4.92 1.33
C GLN A 27 3.42 -5.83 1.63
N ILE A 28 2.70 -5.58 2.72
CA ILE A 28 1.47 -6.32 3.07
C ILE A 28 0.39 -6.10 2.00
N THR A 29 0.16 -4.86 1.55
CA THR A 29 -0.82 -4.56 0.51
C THR A 29 -0.51 -5.30 -0.79
N ILE A 30 0.76 -5.34 -1.22
CA ILE A 30 1.18 -6.09 -2.41
C ILE A 30 0.93 -7.60 -2.24
N GLN A 31 1.24 -8.16 -1.07
CA GLN A 31 0.97 -9.57 -0.79
C GLN A 31 -0.52 -9.90 -0.87
N LEU A 32 -1.38 -9.03 -0.32
CA LEU A 32 -2.84 -9.21 -0.36
C LEU A 32 -3.36 -9.19 -1.80
N ILE A 33 -2.85 -8.29 -2.66
CA ILE A 33 -3.25 -8.24 -4.07
C ILE A 33 -2.85 -9.53 -4.78
N ARG A 34 -1.62 -10.02 -4.58
CA ARG A 34 -1.13 -11.28 -5.19
C ARG A 34 -1.91 -12.51 -4.74
N GLN A 35 -2.52 -12.46 -3.56
CA GLN A 35 -3.32 -13.55 -2.98
C GLN A 35 -4.83 -13.39 -3.25
N SER A 36 -5.24 -12.31 -3.91
CA SER A 36 -6.64 -12.05 -4.21
C SER A 36 -7.14 -12.87 -5.40
N ASP A 37 -8.46 -12.96 -5.55
CA ASP A 37 -9.11 -13.64 -6.68
C ASP A 37 -9.07 -12.85 -8.01
N LEU A 38 -8.35 -11.71 -8.03
CA LEU A 38 -8.13 -10.92 -9.24
C LEU A 38 -7.30 -11.70 -10.26
N ASN A 39 -7.53 -11.44 -11.53
CA ASN A 39 -6.67 -12.01 -12.57
C ASN A 39 -5.30 -11.30 -12.62
N GLU A 40 -4.34 -11.89 -13.34
CA GLU A 40 -2.96 -11.40 -13.38
C GLU A 40 -2.85 -9.95 -13.90
N GLU A 41 -3.66 -9.56 -14.87
CA GLU A 41 -3.65 -8.21 -15.44
C GLU A 41 -4.17 -7.19 -14.41
N GLU A 42 -5.27 -7.50 -13.72
CA GLU A 42 -5.83 -6.65 -12.67
C GLU A 42 -4.86 -6.51 -11.49
N GLN A 43 -4.24 -7.62 -11.06
CA GLN A 43 -3.22 -7.60 -10.02
C GLN A 43 -2.02 -6.73 -10.42
N TYR A 44 -1.55 -6.86 -11.67
CA TYR A 44 -0.44 -6.08 -12.19
C TYR A 44 -0.75 -4.58 -12.19
N VAL A 45 -1.90 -4.18 -12.73
CA VAL A 45 -2.31 -2.76 -12.80
C VAL A 45 -2.42 -2.14 -11.40
N LEU A 46 -2.98 -2.87 -10.44
CA LEU A 46 -3.08 -2.39 -9.06
C LEU A 46 -1.71 -2.26 -8.38
N ILE A 47 -0.84 -3.24 -8.56
CA ILE A 47 0.51 -3.21 -8.00
C ILE A 47 1.30 -2.03 -8.59
N ASP A 48 1.26 -1.83 -9.90
CA ASP A 48 1.95 -0.74 -10.58
C ASP A 48 1.47 0.63 -10.09
N TYR A 49 0.15 0.80 -9.96
CA TYR A 49 -0.43 2.03 -9.41
C TYR A 49 0.01 2.31 -7.97
N LEU A 50 0.01 1.28 -7.11
CA LEU A 50 0.45 1.42 -5.74
C LEU A 50 1.95 1.69 -5.63
N ASP A 51 2.77 1.08 -6.47
CA ASP A 51 4.20 1.33 -6.48
C ASP A 51 4.50 2.78 -6.87
N MET A 52 3.86 3.29 -7.94
CA MET A 52 3.96 4.70 -8.32
C MET A 52 3.59 5.64 -7.16
N LEU A 53 2.47 5.39 -6.49
CA LEU A 53 2.04 6.20 -5.34
C LEU A 53 3.03 6.13 -4.18
N PHE A 54 3.57 4.95 -3.88
CA PHE A 54 4.52 4.77 -2.80
C PHE A 54 5.81 5.57 -3.06
N GLN A 55 6.38 5.46 -4.27
CA GLN A 55 7.59 6.18 -4.65
C GLN A 55 7.42 7.71 -4.53
N GLN A 56 6.29 8.24 -5.01
CA GLN A 56 6.01 9.68 -4.98
C GLN A 56 5.93 10.26 -3.55
N ASN A 57 5.53 9.46 -2.56
CA ASN A 57 5.21 9.94 -1.22
C ASN A 57 6.23 9.56 -0.15
N PHE A 58 7.00 8.48 -0.34
CA PHE A 58 7.85 7.91 0.71
C PHE A 58 9.33 7.74 0.33
N ASN A 59 9.70 7.86 -0.95
CA ASN A 59 11.10 7.72 -1.41
C ASN A 59 11.64 9.02 -2.05
N ASN A 60 11.61 10.13 -1.31
CA ASN A 60 12.34 11.37 -1.64
C ASN A 60 13.61 11.52 -0.80
#